data_AF-A0A9P6ESQ4-F1
#
_entry.id   AF-A0A9P6ESQ4-F1
#
_cell.length_a   1.000
_cell.length_b   1.000
_cell.length_c   1.000
_cell.angle_alpha   90.00
_cell.angle_beta   90.00
_cell.angle_gamma   90.00
#
_symmetry.space_group_name_H-M   'P 1'
#
loop_
_entity.id
_entity.type
_entity.pdbx_description
1 polymer ?
#
loop_
_entity_poly.entity_id
_entity_poly.type
_entity_poly.pdbx_seq_one_letter_code
_entity_poly.pdbx_strand_id
1 'polypeptide(L)'
;MNTYQAIPNCFEVKDTVNDSPGYFSARVVHHRTGLYSALFGQEHANTSNPEHFHLLLEAAVSPAKYAVFLYIGAALLENTRSCSSPSSSLIIKIGALGGMVLALLYFTLLLRNQKTNFISTSGPESISPYTICLCKEVVYSTLAALIGCWGYGLSAENEVQCFILSGAIGPMIFAAVGFALLVTLLSAVRGIEKIQDWCAGY
;
A
#
# COMPACT_ATOMS: atom_id res chain seq x y z
N MET A 1 -1.85 -35.48 -5.05
CA MET A 1 -2.25 -34.40 -4.14
C MET A 1 -1.93 -33.11 -4.86
N ASN A 2 -2.94 -32.52 -5.51
CA ASN A 2 -2.82 -31.37 -6.40
C ASN A 2 -3.41 -30.16 -5.69
N THR A 3 -2.59 -29.12 -5.48
CA THR A 3 -3.01 -27.87 -4.83
C THR A 3 -2.60 -26.70 -5.72
N TYR A 4 -3.20 -26.61 -6.90
CA TYR A 4 -3.18 -25.41 -7.75
C TYR A 4 -4.54 -25.23 -8.43
N GLN A 5 -5.48 -24.68 -7.67
CA GLN A 5 -6.71 -24.01 -8.11
C GLN A 5 -6.85 -22.84 -7.12
N ALA A 6 -6.99 -21.56 -7.50
CA ALA A 6 -7.60 -21.02 -8.69
C ALA A 6 -6.90 -19.72 -9.13
N ILE A 7 -6.54 -19.66 -10.41
CA ILE A 7 -6.51 -18.39 -11.15
C ILE A 7 -7.95 -18.23 -11.67
N PRO A 8 -8.68 -17.14 -11.35
CA PRO A 8 -10.01 -16.95 -11.92
C PRO A 8 -9.90 -16.75 -13.44
N ASN A 9 -10.66 -17.56 -14.19
CA ASN A 9 -10.81 -17.46 -15.64
C ASN A 9 -11.46 -16.12 -16.01
N CYS A 10 -10.67 -15.16 -16.49
CA CYS A 10 -11.17 -13.88 -17.01
C CYS A 10 -11.60 -13.93 -18.48
N PHE A 11 -11.90 -15.10 -19.03
CA PHE A 11 -12.44 -15.26 -20.38
C PHE A 11 -13.75 -16.08 -20.33
N GLU A 12 -14.85 -15.40 -20.01
CA GLU A 12 -16.16 -15.81 -20.52
C GLU A 12 -16.69 -14.69 -21.42
N VAL A 13 -16.53 -14.91 -22.72
CA VAL A 13 -17.28 -14.20 -23.76
C VAL A 13 -18.68 -14.79 -23.77
N LYS A 14 -19.69 -13.97 -23.50
CA LYS A 14 -21.07 -14.25 -23.89
C LYS A 14 -21.69 -13.01 -24.52
N ASP A 15 -21.65 -12.99 -25.84
CA ASP A 15 -22.65 -12.30 -26.64
C ASP A 15 -23.98 -13.03 -26.48
N THR A 16 -25.03 -12.34 -26.03
CA THR A 16 -26.40 -12.56 -26.54
C THR A 16 -27.27 -11.33 -26.30
N VAL A 17 -27.79 -10.84 -27.42
CA VAL A 17 -28.83 -9.82 -27.62
C VAL A 17 -30.19 -10.32 -27.10
N ASN A 18 -30.98 -9.46 -26.43
CA ASN A 18 -32.41 -9.23 -26.71
C ASN A 18 -33.08 -8.26 -25.70
N ASP A 19 -33.50 -7.12 -26.25
CA ASP A 19 -34.72 -6.32 -26.06
C ASP A 19 -35.52 -6.23 -24.74
N SER A 20 -35.81 -4.96 -24.41
CA SER A 20 -37.11 -4.39 -23.98
C SER A 20 -37.41 -4.11 -22.49
N PRO A 21 -38.28 -3.12 -22.17
CA PRO A 21 -37.87 -1.97 -21.36
C PRO A 21 -38.70 -1.75 -20.08
N GLY A 22 -38.19 -0.90 -19.20
CA GLY A 22 -38.97 -0.20 -18.18
C GLY A 22 -38.57 -0.54 -16.75
N TYR A 23 -37.91 0.38 -16.08
CA TYR A 23 -38.33 0.99 -14.81
C TYR A 23 -37.30 2.06 -14.45
N PHE A 24 -37.69 3.32 -14.60
CA PHE A 24 -36.92 4.50 -14.23
C PHE A 24 -36.91 4.60 -12.71
N SER A 25 -35.95 3.92 -12.06
CA SER A 25 -35.67 4.15 -10.64
C SER A 25 -34.64 5.26 -10.54
N ALA A 26 -35.09 6.46 -10.16
CA ALA A 26 -34.23 7.59 -9.85
C ALA A 26 -33.33 7.24 -8.66
N ARG A 27 -32.16 6.65 -8.94
CA ARG A 27 -31.14 6.40 -7.94
C ARG A 27 -30.45 7.73 -7.65
N VAL A 28 -30.81 8.33 -6.53
CA VAL A 28 -30.14 9.49 -5.94
C VAL A 28 -28.64 9.21 -5.88
N VAL A 29 -27.89 9.89 -6.74
CA VAL A 29 -26.43 9.83 -6.79
C VAL A 29 -25.88 10.60 -5.59
N HIS A 30 -25.62 9.89 -4.49
CA HIS A 30 -24.81 10.42 -3.39
C HIS A 30 -23.33 10.39 -3.80
N HIS A 31 -22.88 11.41 -4.53
CA HIS A 31 -21.52 11.57 -5.06
C HIS A 31 -20.49 12.10 -4.02
N ARG A 32 -20.57 11.74 -2.73
CA ARG A 32 -19.65 12.30 -1.72
C ARG A 32 -19.31 11.33 -0.59
N THR A 33 -18.52 10.29 -0.86
CA THR A 33 -17.79 9.55 0.20
C THR A 33 -16.51 8.84 -0.26
N GLY A 34 -16.01 9.08 -1.48
CA GLY A 34 -14.92 8.29 -2.08
C GLY A 34 -13.55 8.33 -1.36
N LEU A 35 -13.25 9.38 -0.59
CA LEU A 35 -11.95 9.48 0.08
C LEU A 35 -11.89 8.66 1.39
N TYR A 36 -13.00 8.59 2.13
CA TYR A 36 -13.07 7.85 3.38
C TYR A 36 -13.08 6.33 3.14
N SER A 37 -13.80 5.87 2.12
CA SER A 37 -13.81 4.44 1.73
C SER A 37 -12.48 3.98 1.16
N ALA A 38 -11.74 4.83 0.44
CA ALA A 38 -10.41 4.50 -0.07
C ALA A 38 -9.35 4.44 1.05
N LEU A 39 -9.42 5.34 2.03
CA LEU A 39 -8.50 5.36 3.16
C LEU A 39 -8.76 4.21 4.15
N PHE A 40 -10.03 3.89 4.42
CA PHE A 40 -10.46 2.94 5.45
C PHE A 40 -11.09 1.66 4.89
N GLY A 41 -10.88 1.31 3.61
CA GLY A 41 -11.28 0.02 3.07
C GLY A 41 -10.66 -1.11 3.89
N GLN A 42 -11.49 -1.74 4.71
CA GLN A 42 -11.11 -2.71 5.76
C GLN A 42 -11.72 -4.06 5.39
N GLU A 43 -10.85 -5.04 5.12
CA GLU A 43 -11.24 -6.42 4.83
C GLU A 43 -11.83 -7.12 6.07
N HIS A 44 -12.73 -8.06 5.80
CA HIS A 44 -13.65 -8.66 6.77
C HIS A 44 -12.94 -9.44 7.90
N ALA A 45 -13.13 -8.96 9.12
CA ALA A 45 -12.71 -9.65 10.32
C ALA A 45 -13.71 -10.76 10.74
N ASN A 46 -13.43 -12.01 10.37
CA ASN A 46 -14.03 -13.19 11.02
C ASN A 46 -13.04 -13.72 12.08
N THR A 47 -13.45 -13.74 13.34
CA THR A 47 -12.58 -13.82 14.54
C THR A 47 -11.95 -15.20 14.83
N SER A 48 -11.83 -16.06 13.83
CA SER A 48 -11.05 -17.32 13.89
C SER A 48 -9.98 -17.42 12.80
N ASN A 49 -9.74 -16.33 12.03
CA ASN A 49 -8.98 -16.37 10.80
C ASN A 49 -7.54 -15.81 10.93
N PRO A 50 -6.58 -16.36 10.14
CA PRO A 50 -5.18 -15.91 10.06
C PRO A 50 -4.99 -14.42 9.68
N GLU A 51 -6.06 -13.74 9.28
CA GLU A 51 -6.04 -12.34 8.86
C GLU A 51 -5.82 -11.35 10.00
N HIS A 52 -6.26 -11.62 11.23
CA HIS A 52 -6.00 -10.71 12.36
C HIS A 52 -4.52 -10.64 12.72
N PHE A 53 -3.83 -11.78 12.59
CA PHE A 53 -2.39 -11.83 12.83
C PHE A 53 -1.63 -11.01 11.78
N HIS A 54 -2.06 -11.05 10.52
CA HIS A 54 -1.50 -10.22 9.45
C HIS A 54 -1.66 -8.72 9.76
N LEU A 55 -2.85 -8.27 10.16
CA LEU A 55 -3.11 -6.86 10.49
C LEU A 55 -2.30 -6.39 11.72
N LEU A 56 -2.14 -7.23 12.74
CA LEU A 56 -1.31 -6.93 13.91
C LEU A 56 0.17 -6.86 13.56
N LEU A 57 0.66 -7.79 12.73
CA LEU A 57 2.04 -7.79 12.26
C LEU A 57 2.32 -6.55 11.41
N GLU A 58 1.40 -6.19 10.51
CA GLU A 58 1.50 -4.99 9.69
C GLU A 58 1.57 -3.73 10.57
N ALA A 59 0.70 -3.62 11.58
CA ALA A 59 0.74 -2.52 12.52
C ALA A 59 2.06 -2.46 13.29
N ALA A 60 2.57 -3.60 13.76
CA ALA A 60 3.82 -3.69 14.51
C ALA A 60 5.06 -3.32 13.67
N VAL A 61 5.06 -3.68 12.38
CA VAL A 61 6.15 -3.39 11.45
C VAL A 61 6.06 -1.97 10.87
N SER A 62 4.88 -1.34 10.94
CA SER A 62 4.64 -0.02 10.35
C SER A 62 5.63 1.08 10.75
N PRO A 63 6.14 1.19 12.01
CA PRO A 63 7.16 2.19 12.35
C PRO A 63 8.46 2.01 11.55
N ALA A 64 8.92 0.76 11.40
CA ALA A 64 10.09 0.45 10.61
C ALA A 64 9.83 0.68 9.11
N LYS A 65 8.64 0.29 8.61
CA LYS A 65 8.22 0.50 7.22
C LYS A 65 8.31 1.97 6.82
N TYR A 66 7.68 2.86 7.59
CA TYR A 66 7.66 4.29 7.28
C TYR A 66 9.01 4.97 7.49
N ALA A 67 9.84 4.49 8.43
CA ALA A 67 11.23 4.93 8.55
C ALA A 67 12.06 4.62 7.31
N VAL A 68 11.89 3.41 6.74
CA VAL A 68 12.58 3.00 5.51
C VAL A 68 12.10 3.82 4.32
N PHE A 69 10.79 4.04 4.17
CA PHE A 69 10.25 4.88 3.09
C PHE A 69 10.81 6.29 3.15
N LEU A 70 10.78 6.91 4.33
CA LEU A 70 11.30 8.26 4.53
C LEU A 70 12.82 8.34 4.31
N TYR A 71 13.57 7.29 4.64
CA TYR A 71 15.00 7.24 4.35
C TYR A 71 15.29 7.16 2.86
N ILE A 72 14.62 6.25 2.14
CA ILE A 72 14.80 6.07 0.70
C ILE A 72 14.40 7.33 -0.07
N GLY A 73 13.28 7.95 0.28
CA GLY A 73 12.84 9.20 -0.34
C GLY A 73 13.85 10.34 -0.12
N ALA A 74 14.41 10.44 1.09
CA ALA A 74 15.37 11.48 1.43
C ALA A 74 16.69 11.27 0.69
N ALA A 75 17.15 10.02 0.59
CA ALA A 75 18.35 9.66 -0.16
C ALA A 75 18.23 10.03 -1.66
N LEU A 76 17.04 9.87 -2.26
CA LEU A 76 16.84 10.31 -3.64
C LEU A 76 16.85 11.84 -3.76
N LEU A 77 16.16 12.54 -2.85
CA LEU A 77 16.07 14.00 -2.88
C LEU A 77 17.43 14.68 -2.61
N GLU A 78 18.27 14.06 -1.80
CA GLU A 78 19.67 14.47 -1.60
C GLU A 78 20.46 14.35 -2.91
N ASN A 79 20.34 13.21 -3.60
CA ASN A 79 20.98 13.00 -4.90
C ASN A 79 20.51 13.98 -5.98
N THR A 80 19.24 14.42 -5.93
CA THR A 80 18.71 15.44 -6.85
C THR A 80 18.98 16.88 -6.40
N ARG A 81 19.73 17.09 -5.30
CA ARG A 81 20.02 18.39 -4.67
C ARG A 81 18.76 19.20 -4.36
N SER A 82 17.62 18.55 -4.18
CA SER A 82 16.33 19.21 -3.94
C SER A 82 16.17 19.67 -2.50
N CYS A 83 16.93 19.06 -1.57
CA CYS A 83 16.88 19.34 -0.14
C CYS A 83 18.27 19.18 0.49
N SER A 84 18.60 20.03 1.47
CA SER A 84 19.76 19.80 2.34
C SER A 84 19.49 18.58 3.20
N SER A 85 20.34 17.56 3.10
CA SER A 85 20.10 16.27 3.77
C SER A 85 20.24 16.40 5.29
N PRO A 86 19.15 16.22 6.06
CA PRO A 86 19.26 16.07 7.50
C PRO A 86 19.98 14.77 7.82
N SER A 87 20.57 14.67 9.02
CA SER A 87 21.27 13.44 9.41
C SER A 87 20.36 12.20 9.27
N SER A 88 20.91 11.09 8.76
CA SER A 88 20.18 9.84 8.58
C SER A 88 19.49 9.36 9.87
N SER A 89 20.11 9.60 11.03
CA SER A 89 19.53 9.28 12.34
C SER A 89 18.24 10.07 12.59
N LEU A 90 18.21 11.34 12.23
CA LEU A 90 17.03 12.19 12.41
C LEU A 90 15.91 11.76 11.45
N ILE A 91 16.24 11.45 10.19
CA ILE A 91 15.27 10.93 9.21
C ILE A 91 14.58 9.66 9.73
N ILE A 92 15.37 8.68 10.20
CA ILE A 92 14.85 7.41 10.72
C ILE A 92 13.96 7.66 11.94
N LYS A 93 14.37 8.53 12.86
CA LYS A 93 13.59 8.86 14.06
C LYS A 93 12.24 9.48 13.72
N ILE A 94 12.20 10.42 12.78
CA ILE A 94 10.96 11.07 12.34
C ILE A 94 10.01 10.05 11.72
N GLY A 95 10.50 9.23 10.78
CA GLY A 95 9.68 8.22 10.14
C GLY A 95 9.16 7.16 11.13
N ALA A 96 10.01 6.72 12.06
CA ALA A 96 9.62 5.75 13.09
C ALA A 96 8.61 6.32 14.08
N LEU A 97 8.78 7.58 14.51
CA LEU A 97 7.87 8.25 15.44
C LEU A 97 6.48 8.44 14.81
N GLY A 98 6.44 8.96 13.58
CA GLY A 98 5.19 9.10 12.84
C GLY A 98 4.51 7.76 12.58
N GLY A 99 5.29 6.75 12.21
CA GLY A 99 4.78 5.40 12.01
C GLY A 99 4.25 4.76 13.29
N MET A 100 4.89 4.98 14.45
CA MET A 100 4.36 4.53 15.75
C MET A 100 3.01 5.16 16.07
N VAL A 101 2.83 6.45 15.82
CA VAL A 101 1.54 7.12 16.07
C VAL A 101 0.44 6.52 15.20
N LEU A 102 0.72 6.27 13.91
CA LEU A 102 -0.23 5.60 13.02
C LEU A 102 -0.52 4.16 13.46
N ALA A 103 0.51 3.42 13.90
CA ALA A 103 0.36 2.06 14.43
C ALA A 103 -0.58 2.02 15.63
N LEU A 104 -0.41 2.94 16.58
CA LEU A 104 -1.25 3.06 17.78
C LEU A 104 -2.68 3.46 17.43
N LEU A 105 -2.87 4.38 16.48
CA LEU A 105 -4.19 4.75 15.99
C LEU A 105 -4.89 3.55 15.37
N TYR A 106 -4.18 2.81 14.51
CA TYR A 106 -4.70 1.61 13.86
C TYR A 106 -5.06 0.53 14.88
N PHE A 107 -4.17 0.27 15.85
CA PHE A 107 -4.43 -0.68 16.94
C PHE A 107 -5.66 -0.30 17.77
N THR A 108 -5.82 1.00 18.08
CA THR A 108 -6.98 1.51 18.83
C THR A 108 -8.28 1.32 18.05
N LEU A 109 -8.27 1.57 16.73
CA LEU A 109 -9.42 1.32 15.86
C LEU A 109 -9.74 -0.18 15.79
N LEU A 110 -8.72 -1.04 15.72
CA LEU A 110 -8.88 -2.49 15.65
C LEU A 110 -9.52 -3.04 16.93
N LEU A 111 -9.11 -2.55 18.11
CA LEU A 111 -9.74 -2.87 19.38
C LEU A 111 -11.18 -2.35 19.49
N ARG A 112 -11.45 -1.15 18.97
CA ARG A 112 -12.79 -0.53 19.01
C ARG A 112 -13.79 -1.21 18.07
N ASN A 113 -13.34 -1.65 16.89
CA ASN A 113 -14.20 -2.16 15.82
C ASN A 113 -14.51 -3.66 15.91
N GLN A 114 -14.08 -4.38 16.96
CA GLN A 114 -14.47 -5.78 17.19
C GLN A 114 -15.99 -6.03 17.33
N LYS A 115 -16.84 -5.00 17.27
CA LYS A 115 -18.30 -5.10 17.45
C LYS A 115 -19.16 -4.65 16.27
N THR A 116 -18.59 -4.17 15.17
CA THR A 116 -19.38 -3.59 14.06
C THR A 116 -19.13 -4.31 12.75
N ASN A 117 -20.19 -4.99 12.27
CA ASN A 117 -20.28 -5.58 10.94
C ASN A 117 -20.08 -4.50 9.88
N PHE A 118 -18.98 -4.59 9.13
CA PHE A 118 -18.67 -3.66 8.05
C PHE A 118 -19.13 -4.23 6.71
N ILE A 119 -19.81 -3.41 5.92
CA ILE A 119 -20.35 -3.79 4.60
C ILE A 119 -19.29 -3.48 3.55
N SER A 120 -18.86 -4.51 2.83
CA SER A 120 -17.97 -4.38 1.67
C SER A 120 -18.73 -3.73 0.52
N THR A 121 -18.47 -2.45 0.24
CA THR A 121 -18.96 -1.82 -0.98
C THR A 121 -17.97 -2.09 -2.10
N SER A 122 -18.16 -3.22 -2.77
CA SER A 122 -17.58 -3.52 -4.08
C SER A 122 -18.18 -2.59 -5.13
N GLY A 123 -17.68 -1.35 -5.16
CA GLY A 123 -17.89 -0.46 -6.30
C GLY A 123 -17.11 -0.98 -7.50
N PRO A 124 -17.61 -0.82 -8.74
CA PRO A 124 -16.88 -1.19 -9.94
C PRO A 124 -15.80 -0.14 -10.20
N GLU A 125 -14.66 -0.24 -9.53
CA GLU A 125 -13.54 0.66 -9.78
C GLU A 125 -12.58 0.03 -10.80
N SER A 126 -12.39 0.71 -11.93
CA SER A 126 -11.47 0.35 -13.02
C SER A 126 -9.98 0.49 -12.65
N ILE A 127 -9.67 0.74 -11.37
CA ILE A 127 -8.33 0.99 -10.87
C ILE A 127 -7.77 -0.33 -10.32
N SER A 128 -6.57 -0.70 -10.80
CA SER A 128 -5.86 -1.88 -10.32
C SER A 128 -5.69 -1.86 -8.80
N PRO A 129 -5.92 -2.97 -8.08
CA PRO A 129 -5.79 -3.04 -6.62
C PRO A 129 -4.39 -2.66 -6.14
N TYR A 130 -3.36 -2.91 -6.95
CA TYR A 130 -1.98 -2.52 -6.66
C TYR A 130 -1.80 -1.00 -6.63
N THR A 131 -2.47 -0.27 -7.52
CA THR A 131 -2.42 1.19 -7.57
C THR A 131 -3.11 1.78 -6.34
N ILE A 132 -4.23 1.21 -5.92
CA ILE A 132 -4.94 1.63 -4.70
C ILE A 132 -4.05 1.41 -3.48
N CYS A 133 -3.40 0.25 -3.37
CA CYS A 133 -2.48 -0.06 -2.28
C CYS A 133 -1.30 0.92 -2.23
N LEU A 134 -0.65 1.18 -3.38
CA LEU A 134 0.44 2.14 -3.46
C LEU A 134 0.00 3.55 -3.05
N CYS A 135 -1.17 4.01 -3.51
CA CYS A 135 -1.72 5.30 -3.11
C CYS A 135 -1.94 5.38 -1.60
N LYS A 136 -2.46 4.31 -0.96
CA LYS A 136 -2.62 4.25 0.49
C LYS A 136 -1.26 4.37 1.19
N GLU A 137 -0.24 3.64 0.73
CA GLU A 137 1.10 3.72 1.30
C GLU A 137 1.74 5.11 1.16
N VAL A 138 1.55 5.78 0.03
CA VAL A 138 2.00 7.17 -0.17
C VAL A 138 1.31 8.12 0.81
N VAL A 139 -0.01 7.99 1.00
CA VAL A 139 -0.76 8.83 1.93
C VAL A 139 -0.35 8.55 3.38
N TYR A 140 -0.22 7.28 3.78
CA TYR A 140 0.19 6.96 5.15
C TYR A 140 1.64 7.36 5.43
N SER A 141 2.54 7.19 4.47
CA SER A 141 3.95 7.58 4.61
C SER A 141 4.12 9.10 4.71
N THR A 142 3.35 9.88 3.93
CA THR A 142 3.34 11.36 4.04
C THR A 142 2.76 11.83 5.37
N LEU A 143 1.66 11.23 5.83
CA LEU A 143 1.08 11.51 7.14
C LEU A 143 2.05 11.14 8.28
N ALA A 144 2.73 10.00 8.18
CA ALA A 144 3.77 9.61 9.13
C ALA A 144 4.88 10.66 9.18
N ALA A 145 5.38 11.11 8.02
CA ALA A 145 6.41 12.14 7.97
C ALA A 145 5.96 13.45 8.64
N LEU A 146 4.73 13.90 8.36
CA LEU A 146 4.17 15.12 8.95
C LEU A 146 4.04 15.01 10.48
N ILE A 147 3.44 13.93 10.97
CA ILE A 147 3.29 13.65 12.41
C ILE A 147 4.66 13.55 13.08
N GLY A 148 5.62 12.88 12.43
CA GLY A 148 6.99 12.74 12.90
C GLY A 148 7.69 14.09 13.04
N CYS A 149 7.54 14.99 12.05
CA CYS A 149 8.12 16.33 12.09
C CYS A 149 7.54 17.16 13.24
N TRP A 150 6.22 17.13 13.41
CA TRP A 150 5.55 17.80 14.53
C TRP A 150 5.95 17.22 15.89
N GLY A 151 6.01 15.90 16.01
CA GLY A 151 6.41 15.23 17.25
C GLY A 151 7.87 15.48 17.63
N TYR A 152 8.75 15.71 16.64
CA TYR A 152 10.15 16.07 16.87
C TYR A 152 10.36 17.58 17.10
N GLY A 153 9.33 18.40 16.92
CA GLY A 153 9.40 19.85 17.12
C GLY A 153 10.05 20.63 15.97
N LEU A 154 10.11 20.07 14.76
CA LEU A 154 10.63 20.79 13.59
C LEU A 154 9.66 21.89 13.17
N SER A 155 10.16 23.12 13.12
CA SER A 155 9.38 24.32 12.78
C SER A 155 9.87 25.04 11.51
N ALA A 156 11.02 24.63 10.96
CA ALA A 156 11.52 25.18 9.71
C ALA A 156 10.70 24.64 8.54
N GLU A 157 9.95 25.52 7.87
CA GLU A 157 9.04 25.15 6.76
C GLU A 157 9.75 24.34 5.66
N ASN A 158 10.96 24.75 5.30
CA ASN A 158 11.76 24.07 4.27
C ASN A 158 12.12 22.64 4.68
N GLU A 159 12.46 22.39 5.94
CA GLU A 159 12.82 21.05 6.41
C GLU A 159 11.59 20.14 6.42
N VAL A 160 10.46 20.64 6.92
CA VAL A 160 9.20 19.88 6.97
C VAL A 160 8.72 19.51 5.56
N GLN A 161 8.82 20.43 4.59
CA GLN A 161 8.49 20.13 3.19
C GLN A 161 9.36 19.01 2.61
N CYS A 162 10.66 19.02 2.90
CA CYS A 162 11.59 17.96 2.46
C CYS A 162 11.21 16.59 3.04
N PHE A 163 10.81 16.51 4.30
CA PHE A 163 10.33 15.25 4.89
C PHE A 163 9.01 14.79 4.28
N ILE A 164 8.06 15.68 4.03
CA ILE A 164 6.78 15.32 3.40
C ILE A 164 7.00 14.79 1.99
N LEU A 165 7.82 15.48 1.18
CA LEU A 165 8.17 15.04 -0.18
C LEU A 165 8.88 13.69 -0.15
N SER A 166 9.84 13.52 0.76
CA SER A 166 10.50 12.24 0.98
C SER A 166 9.50 11.13 1.32
N GLY A 167 8.57 11.39 2.23
CA GLY A 167 7.51 10.46 2.61
C GLY A 167 6.62 10.05 1.44
N ALA A 168 6.36 10.94 0.48
CA ALA A 168 5.58 10.65 -0.72
C ALA A 168 6.35 9.81 -1.75
N ILE A 169 7.62 10.15 -1.96
CA ILE A 169 8.47 9.55 -2.99
C ILE A 169 8.99 8.17 -2.56
N GLY A 170 9.28 7.99 -1.27
CA GLY A 170 9.82 6.76 -0.69
C GLY A 170 9.09 5.48 -1.09
N PRO A 171 7.76 5.38 -0.89
CA PRO A 171 6.98 4.21 -1.27
C PRO A 171 7.02 3.91 -2.78
N MET A 172 7.06 4.95 -3.63
CA MET A 172 7.15 4.79 -5.07
C MET A 172 8.48 4.16 -5.48
N ILE A 173 9.59 4.64 -4.92
CA ILE A 173 10.92 4.08 -5.18
C ILE A 173 11.00 2.66 -4.63
N PHE A 174 10.53 2.43 -3.41
CA PHE A 174 10.56 1.10 -2.80
C PHE A 174 9.80 0.08 -3.65
N ALA A 175 8.61 0.43 -4.13
CA ALA A 175 7.84 -0.41 -5.05
C ALA A 175 8.60 -0.66 -6.37
N ALA A 176 9.16 0.40 -6.97
CA ALA A 176 9.92 0.27 -8.22
C ALA A 176 11.13 -0.66 -8.09
N VAL A 177 11.91 -0.52 -7.00
CA VAL A 177 13.04 -1.40 -6.69
C VAL A 177 12.57 -2.83 -6.43
N GLY A 178 11.48 -3.01 -5.67
CA GLY A 178 10.89 -4.32 -5.42
C GLY A 178 10.47 -5.04 -6.71
N PHE A 179 9.82 -4.33 -7.63
CA PHE A 179 9.45 -4.88 -8.94
C PHE A 179 10.68 -5.23 -9.78
N ALA A 180 11.71 -4.36 -9.81
CA ALA A 180 12.93 -4.63 -10.54
C ALA A 180 13.65 -5.89 -10.02
N LEU A 181 13.71 -6.07 -8.70
CA LEU A 181 14.29 -7.26 -8.06
C LEU A 181 13.47 -8.52 -8.39
N LEU A 182 12.13 -8.43 -8.32
CA LEU A 182 11.24 -9.54 -8.65
C LEU A 182 11.45 -10.00 -10.10
N VAL A 183 11.46 -9.06 -11.04
CA VAL A 183 11.70 -9.36 -12.47
C VAL A 183 13.07 -10.01 -12.65
N THR A 184 14.11 -9.47 -12.00
CA THR A 184 15.48 -10.02 -12.09
C THR A 184 15.54 -11.46 -11.57
N LEU A 185 14.89 -11.75 -10.43
CA LEU A 185 14.83 -13.09 -9.87
C LEU A 185 14.08 -14.07 -10.78
N LEU A 186 12.92 -13.66 -11.31
CA LEU A 186 12.15 -14.48 -12.25
C LEU A 186 12.93 -14.78 -13.53
N SER A 187 13.65 -13.78 -14.06
CA SER A 187 14.54 -13.95 -15.21
C SER A 187 15.69 -14.91 -14.90
N ALA A 188 16.28 -14.83 -13.71
CA ALA A 188 17.35 -15.72 -13.28
C ALA A 188 16.87 -17.17 -13.15
N VAL A 189 15.73 -17.41 -12.50
CA VAL A 189 15.13 -18.74 -12.35
C VAL A 189 14.85 -19.37 -13.72
N ARG A 190 14.20 -18.63 -14.62
CA ARG A 190 13.94 -19.10 -16.00
C ARG A 190 15.24 -19.35 -16.78
N GLY A 191 16.27 -18.54 -16.52
CA GLY A 191 17.60 -18.75 -17.10
C GLY A 191 18.23 -20.06 -16.65
N ILE A 192 18.12 -20.39 -15.36
CA ILE A 192 18.63 -21.64 -14.78
C ILE A 192 17.85 -22.85 -15.32
N GLU A 193 16.52 -22.78 -15.37
CA GLU A 193 15.68 -23.84 -15.96
C GLU A 193 16.10 -24.13 -17.41
N LYS A 194 16.28 -23.09 -18.22
CA LYS A 194 16.71 -23.25 -19.62
C LYS A 194 18.10 -23.88 -19.75
N ILE A 195 19.02 -23.57 -18.83
CA ILE A 195 20.36 -24.18 -18.81
C ILE A 195 20.26 -25.66 -18.42
N GLN A 196 19.41 -25.99 -17.44
CA GLN A 196 19.19 -27.37 -17.01
C GLN A 196 18.58 -28.23 -18.12
N ASP A 197 17.58 -27.72 -18.84
CA ASP A 197 16.97 -28.40 -19.98
C ASP A 197 17.99 -28.68 -21.09
N TRP A 198 18.91 -27.73 -21.33
CA TRP A 198 19.98 -27.91 -22.31
C TRP A 198 20.97 -28.99 -21.89
N CYS A 199 21.32 -29.05 -20.61
CA CYS A 199 22.21 -30.08 -20.07
C CYS A 199 21.56 -31.48 -19.97
N ALA A 200 20.24 -31.57 -19.84
CA ALA A 200 19.52 -32.85 -19.77
C ALA A 200 19.20 -33.44 -21.15
N GLY A 201 19.25 -32.62 -22.20
CA GLY A 201 19.03 -33.04 -23.59
C GLY A 201 20.28 -33.62 -24.29
N TYR A 202 21.45 -33.55 -23.66
CA TYR A 202 22.72 -34.16 -24.09
C TYR A 202 23.14 -35.26 -23.12
#